data_AF-A0A3M8XC19-F1
#
_entry.id   AF-A0A3M8XC19-F1
#
_cell.length_a   1.000
_cell.length_b   1.000
_cell.length_c   1.000
_cell.angle_alpha   90.00
_cell.angle_beta   90.00
_cell.angle_gamma   90.00
#
_symmetry.space_group_name_H-M   'P 1'
#
loop_
_entity.id
_entity.type
_entity.pdbx_description
1 polymer ?
#
loop_
_entity_poly.entity_id
_entity_poly.type
_entity_poly.pdbx_seq_one_letter_code
_entity_poly.pdbx_strand_id
1 'polypeptide(L)' 'MFPETPIYSRLIAERGDIPARARDEADRLHRLQEQVFSSTSNPGHPQNVGTAPHPPRTSPSPPDG' A
#
# COMPACT_ATOMS: atom_id res chain seq x y z
N MET A 1 23.90 -28.84 30.03
CA MET A 1 22.86 -28.80 28.98
C MET A 1 22.26 -27.40 29.04
N PHE A 2 22.54 -26.54 28.06
CA PHE A 2 21.93 -25.21 28.05
C PHE A 2 20.45 -25.38 27.70
N PRO A 3 19.52 -24.76 28.44
CA PRO A 3 18.14 -24.73 27.98
C PRO A 3 18.15 -24.02 26.62
N GLU A 4 17.56 -24.65 25.60
CA GLU A 4 17.32 -24.07 24.28
C GLU A 4 16.31 -22.95 24.43
N THR A 5 16.72 -21.85 25.06
CA THR A 5 15.97 -20.61 25.04
C THR A 5 15.95 -20.19 23.57
N PRO A 6 14.77 -19.97 22.96
CA PRO A 6 14.68 -19.61 21.56
C PRO A 6 15.66 -18.49 21.25
N ILE A 7 16.40 -18.60 20.14
CA ILE A 7 17.54 -17.73 19.80
C ILE A 7 17.23 -16.24 20.05
N TYR A 8 16.00 -15.82 19.79
CA TYR A 8 15.52 -14.47 20.08
C TYR A 8 15.63 -14.05 21.57
N SER A 9 15.20 -14.88 22.51
CA SER A 9 15.26 -14.58 23.95
C SER A 9 16.70 -14.42 24.42
N ARG A 10 17.61 -15.24 23.88
CA ARG A 10 19.05 -15.13 24.17
C ARG A 10 19.66 -13.87 23.57
N LEU A 11 19.31 -13.53 22.33
CA LEU A 11 19.77 -12.28 21.71
C LEU A 11 19.26 -11.05 22.46
N ILE A 12 18.03 -11.05 22.96
CA ILE A 12 17.51 -9.95 23.78
C ILE A 12 18.33 -9.82 25.08
N ALA A 13 18.64 -10.94 25.74
CA ALA A 13 19.43 -10.94 26.97
C ALA A 13 20.89 -10.48 26.77
N GLU A 14 21.53 -10.85 25.65
CA GLU A 14 22.94 -10.55 25.37
C GLU A 14 23.15 -9.19 24.67
N ARG A 15 22.16 -8.73 23.88
CA ARG A 15 22.29 -7.57 22.98
C ARG A 15 21.21 -6.50 23.21
N GLY A 16 20.32 -6.68 24.16
CA GLY A 16 19.21 -5.76 24.45
C GLY A 16 18.22 -5.69 23.29
N ASP A 17 17.73 -4.49 22.97
CA ASP A 17 16.65 -4.27 21.99
C ASP A 17 17.04 -4.51 20.51
N ILE A 18 18.24 -5.00 20.22
CA ILE A 18 18.71 -5.25 18.85
C ILE A 18 17.74 -6.13 18.03
N PRO A 19 17.16 -7.23 18.56
CA PRO A 19 16.19 -8.03 17.81
C PRO A 19 14.88 -7.31 17.50
N ALA A 20 14.44 -6.40 18.37
CA ALA A 20 13.26 -5.56 18.12
C ALA A 20 13.55 -4.57 16.99
N ARG A 21 14.68 -3.85 17.07
CA ARG A 21 15.13 -2.92 16.02
C ARG A 21 15.33 -3.60 14.67
N ALA A 22 15.84 -4.83 14.66
CA ALA A 22 15.99 -5.61 13.43
C ALA A 22 14.65 -5.96 12.78
N ARG A 23 13.62 -6.26 13.59
CA ARG A 23 12.24 -6.46 13.08
C ARG A 23 11.67 -5.16 12.52
N ASP A 24 11.82 -4.06 13.24
CA ASP A 24 11.33 -2.75 12.81
C ASP A 24 11.95 -2.32 11.47
N GLU A 25 13.26 -2.54 11.28
CA GLU A 25 13.93 -2.22 10.02
C GLU A 25 13.54 -3.18 8.90
N ALA A 26 13.37 -4.48 9.19
CA ALA A 26 12.87 -5.45 8.21
C ALA A 26 11.48 -5.04 7.71
N ASP A 27 10.58 -4.65 8.62
CA ASP A 27 9.24 -4.18 8.27
C ASP A 27 9.28 -2.89 7.46
N ARG A 28 10.21 -1.98 7.79
CA ARG A 28 10.43 -0.74 7.03
C ARG A 28 10.91 -1.02 5.61
N LEU A 29 11.88 -1.90 5.43
CA LEU A 29 12.40 -2.31 4.13
C LEU A 29 11.34 -3.04 3.31
N HIS A 30 10.53 -3.90 3.93
CA HIS A 30 9.44 -4.60 3.26
C HIS A 30 8.41 -3.62 2.68
N ARG A 31 7.97 -2.63 3.47
CA ARG A 31 7.07 -1.57 2.99
C ARG A 31 7.68 -0.75 1.86
N LEU A 32 8.97 -0.40 1.96
CA LEU A 32 9.68 0.32 0.90
C LEU A 32 9.72 -0.52 -0.39
N GLN A 33 9.99 -1.80 -0.26
CA GLN A 33 10.01 -2.75 -1.36
C GLN A 33 8.64 -2.84 -2.04
N GLU A 34 7.56 -3.04 -1.26
CA GLU A 34 6.18 -3.03 -1.76
C GLU A 34 5.83 -1.72 -2.47
N GLN A 35 6.29 -0.58 -1.96
CA GLN A 35 6.04 0.72 -2.58
C GLN A 35 6.71 0.85 -3.95
N VAL A 36 7.97 0.39 -4.09
CA VAL A 36 8.70 0.40 -5.37
C VAL A 36 8.01 -0.50 -6.39
N PHE A 37 7.62 -1.72 -5.99
CA PHE A 37 6.94 -2.66 -6.89
C PHE A 37 5.51 -2.25 -7.24
N SER A 38 4.75 -1.69 -6.28
CA SER A 38 3.40 -1.18 -6.52
C SER A 38 3.40 0.07 -7.42
N SER A 39 4.41 0.94 -7.29
CA SER A 39 4.61 2.09 -8.18
C SER A 39 4.91 1.67 -9.62
N THR A 40 5.54 0.50 -9.80
CA THR A 40 5.82 -0.08 -11.12
C THR A 40 4.58 -0.78 -11.72
N SER A 41 3.63 -1.20 -10.89
CA SER A 41 2.42 -1.92 -11.30
C SER A 41 1.27 -1.04 -11.81
N ASN A 42 1.38 0.30 -11.82
CA ASN A 42 0.27 1.12 -12.32
C ASN A 42 0.67 2.31 -13.20
N PRO A 43 0.91 2.08 -14.51
CA PRO A 43 0.87 3.14 -15.50
C PRO A 43 -0.52 3.37 -16.11
N GLY A 44 -1.65 2.87 -15.54
CA GLY A 44 -2.90 2.96 -16.30
C GLY A 44 -4.22 2.51 -15.69
N HIS A 45 -4.46 2.62 -14.39
CA HIS A 45 -5.84 2.57 -13.89
C HIS A 45 -6.43 3.99 -13.84
N PRO A 46 -7.19 4.44 -14.86
CA PRO A 46 -8.04 5.59 -14.69
C PRO A 46 -9.00 5.24 -13.57
N GLN A 47 -8.90 5.99 -12.49
CA GLN A 47 -9.83 5.94 -11.38
C GLN A 47 -11.20 6.14 -12.02
N ASN A 48 -12.04 5.11 -11.94
CA ASN A 48 -13.37 5.10 -12.51
C ASN A 48 -14.18 6.22 -11.83
N VAL A 49 -14.06 7.44 -12.36
CA VAL A 49 -15.00 8.53 -12.14
C VAL A 49 -16.21 8.24 -13.00
N GLY A 50 -16.94 7.20 -12.61
CA GLY A 50 -18.29 6.91 -13.07
C GLY A 50 -19.23 7.98 -12.54
N THR A 51 -19.05 9.23 -12.95
CA THR A 51 -20.12 10.22 -12.98
C THR A 51 -20.68 10.18 -14.38
N ALA A 52 -21.94 9.73 -14.45
CA ALA A 52 -22.68 9.46 -15.66
C ALA A 52 -22.53 10.54 -16.76
N PRO A 53 -22.56 10.17 -18.05
CA PRO A 53 -22.75 11.16 -19.10
C PRO A 53 -24.17 11.71 -18.95
N HIS A 54 -24.30 12.87 -18.31
CA HIS A 54 -25.51 13.66 -18.44
C HIS A 54 -25.65 14.04 -19.92
N PRO A 55 -26.68 13.61 -20.65
CA PRO A 55 -26.91 14.13 -21.99
C PRO A 55 -27.27 15.61 -21.87
N PRO A 56 -26.72 16.52 -22.69
CA PRO A 56 -27.28 17.86 -22.80
C PRO A 56 -28.68 17.72 -23.40
N ARG A 57 -29.72 17.83 -22.57
CA ARG A 57 -31.09 17.96 -23.05
C ARG A 57 -31.28 19.39 -23.56
N THR A 58 -30.66 19.72 -24.69
CA THR A 58 -31.04 20.89 -25.47
C THR A 58 -32.25 20.49 -26.30
N SER A 59 -33.44 20.74 -25.77
CA SER A 59 -34.67 20.70 -26.56
C SER A 59 -34.54 21.71 -27.72
N PRO A 60 -34.70 21.33 -29.00
CA PRO A 60 -34.96 22.31 -30.04
C PRO A 60 -36.41 22.78 -29.95
N SER A 61 -36.64 24.10 -29.82
CA SER A 61 -37.95 24.70 -30.06
C SER A 61 -38.40 24.41 -31.49
N PRO A 62 -39.68 24.06 -31.73
CA PRO A 62 -40.20 23.96 -33.09
C PRO A 62 -40.41 25.37 -33.69
N PRO A 63 -40.26 25.56 -35.01
CA PRO A 63 -40.60 26.82 -35.66
C PRO A 63 -42.12 27.02 -35.70
N ASP A 64 -42.55 28.27 -35.52
CA ASP A 64 -43.91 28.74 -35.74
C ASP A 64 -44.40 28.40 -37.16
N GLY A 65 -45.68 28.08 -37.29
CA GLY A 65 -46.32 27.54 -38.51
C GLY A 65 -46.48 28.50 -39.69
#